data_AF-A0A2T5EDZ2-F1
#
_entry.id   AF-A0A2T5EDZ2-F1
#
_cell.length_a   1.000
_cell.length_b   1.000
_cell.length_c   1.000
_cell.angle_alpha   90.00
_cell.angle_beta   90.00
_cell.angle_gamma   90.00
#
_symmetry.space_group_name_H-M   'P 1'
#
loop_
_entity.id
_entity.type
_entity.pdbx_description
1 polymer ?
#
loop_
_entity_poly.entity_id
_entity_poly.type
_entity_poly.pdbx_seq_one_letter_code
_entity_poly.pdbx_strand_id
1 'polypeptide(L)' 'MELITLTDSNADSFLIKISGEERIRHILIDGGYKQDARRALALIERIIEEHGKIDLVVLTHVDTDHINGL' A
#
# COMPACT_ATOMS: atom_id res chain seq x y z
N MET A 1 7.88 -13.19 2.24
CA MET A 1 6.71 -12.32 2.06
C MET A 1 6.51 -11.55 3.35
N GLU A 2 6.28 -10.25 3.25
CA GLU A 2 6.05 -9.35 4.39
C GLU A 2 4.75 -8.58 4.13
N LEU A 3 3.94 -8.39 5.18
CA LEU A 3 2.72 -7.60 5.17
C LEU A 3 2.91 -6.40 6.09
N ILE A 4 2.68 -5.20 5.58
CA ILE A 4 2.85 -3.96 6.31
C ILE A 4 1.49 -3.26 6.39
N THR A 5 0.99 -3.02 7.61
CA THR A 5 -0.24 -2.24 7.82
C THR A 5 0.07 -0.74 7.71
N LEU A 6 -0.75 -0.02 6.96
CA LEU A 6 -0.58 1.39 6.62
C LEU A 6 -1.55 2.33 7.35
N THR A 7 -2.47 1.79 8.15
CA THR A 7 -3.42 2.55 8.97
C THR A 7 -3.14 2.32 10.45
N ASP A 8 -3.48 3.31 11.29
CA ASP A 8 -3.57 3.15 12.75
C ASP A 8 -5.03 3.24 13.22
N SER A 9 -5.98 3.03 12.29
CA SER A 9 -7.43 3.16 12.50
C SER A 9 -8.15 1.84 12.21
N ASN A 10 -9.48 1.86 12.12
CA ASN A 10 -10.29 0.70 11.73
C ASN A 10 -10.45 0.53 10.21
N ALA A 11 -9.71 1.32 9.42
CA ALA A 11 -9.66 1.19 7.96
C ALA A 11 -8.63 0.16 7.50
N ASP A 12 -8.81 -0.33 6.28
CA ASP A 12 -7.92 -1.29 5.66
C ASP A 12 -6.99 -0.60 4.65
N SER A 13 -5.69 -0.72 4.88
CA SER A 13 -4.66 -0.42 3.89
C SER A 13 -3.40 -1.20 4.23
N PHE A 14 -2.92 -1.96 3.26
CA PHE A 14 -1.80 -2.86 3.43
C PHE A 14 -0.84 -2.81 2.25
N LEU A 15 0.45 -2.93 2.53
CA LEU A 15 1.46 -3.21 1.54
C LEU A 15 1.97 -4.64 1.70
N ILE A 16 1.84 -5.45 0.66
CA ILE A 16 2.51 -6.75 0.58
C ILE A 16 3.81 -6.58 -0.18
N LYS A 17 4.91 -7.01 0.46
CA LYS A 17 6.24 -7.08 -0.12
C LYS A 17 6.64 -8.53 -0.37
N ILE A 18 6.97 -8.84 -1.61
CA ILE A 18 7.38 -10.18 -2.05
C ILE A 18 8.77 -10.10 -2.64
N SER A 19 9.76 -10.60 -1.90
CA SER A 19 11.12 -10.78 -2.41
C SER A 19 11.15 -11.91 -3.44
N GLY A 20 11.52 -11.60 -4.69
CA GLY A 20 11.86 -12.59 -5.72
C GLY A 20 13.34 -12.55 -6.06
N GLU A 21 13.78 -13.47 -6.91
CA GLU A 21 15.19 -13.57 -7.34
C GLU A 21 15.65 -12.34 -8.14
N GLU A 22 14.79 -11.78 -9.01
CA GLU A 22 15.16 -10.66 -9.87
C GLU A 22 14.84 -9.28 -9.26
N ARG A 23 13.74 -9.17 -8.51
CA ARG A 23 13.31 -7.92 -7.88
C ARG A 23 12.30 -8.16 -6.77
N ILE A 24 12.14 -7.14 -5.95
CA ILE A 24 11.07 -7.05 -4.95
C ILE A 24 9.79 -6.59 -5.66
N ARG A 25 8.68 -7.29 -5.39
CA ARG A 25 7.35 -6.89 -5.83
C ARG A 25 6.57 -6.23 -4.70
N HIS A 26 5.87 -5.15 -5.00
CA HIS A 26 5.04 -4.43 -4.04
C HIS A 26 3.59 -4.43 -4.50
N ILE A 27 2.68 -4.87 -3.63
CA ILE A 27 1.23 -4.89 -3.90
C ILE A 27 0.56 -4.04 -2.83
N LEU A 28 -0.16 -3.00 -3.24
CA LEU A 28 -0.99 -2.20 -2.36
C LEU A 28 -2.40 -2.80 -2.34
N ILE A 29 -2.95 -3.03 -1.15
CA ILE A 29 -4.33 -3.46 -0.95
C ILE A 29 -5.04 -2.36 -0.17
N ASP A 30 -6.05 -1.76 -0.79
CA ASP A 30 -6.84 -0.64 -0.26
C ASP A 30 -5.99 0.59 0.15
N GLY A 31 -6.64 1.74 0.30
CA GLY A 31 -5.99 3.01 0.68
C GLY A 31 -6.36 3.51 2.07
N GLY A 32 -7.32 2.87 2.73
CA GLY A 32 -7.85 3.33 4.01
C GLY A 32 -8.66 4.62 3.88
N TYR A 33 -8.74 5.40 4.97
CA TYR A 33 -9.29 6.74 4.92
C TYR A 33 -8.29 7.74 4.31
N LYS A 34 -8.78 8.93 3.94
CA LYS A 34 -7.96 10.04 3.44
C LYS A 34 -6.76 10.40 4.33
N GLN A 35 -6.88 10.22 5.65
CA GLN A 35 -5.81 10.50 6.60
C GLN A 35 -4.66 9.48 6.54
N ASP A 36 -4.95 8.24 6.14
CA ASP A 36 -4.00 7.13 6.02
C ASP A 36 -3.12 7.28 4.77
N ALA A 37 -3.60 8.02 3.76
CA ALA A 37 -2.90 8.30 2.50
C ALA A 37 -1.47 8.84 2.71
N ARG A 38 -1.22 9.62 3.77
CA ARG A 38 0.12 10.18 4.04
C ARG A 38 1.16 9.09 4.34
N ARG A 39 0.78 8.05 5.08
CA ARG A 39 1.67 6.94 5.42
C ARG A 39 1.93 6.06 4.20
N ALA A 40 0.87 5.76 3.44
CA ALA A 40 1.00 5.05 2.17
C ALA A 40 1.90 5.82 1.18
N LEU A 41 1.68 7.13 1.02
CA LEU A 41 2.45 7.98 0.12
C LEU A 41 3.95 7.99 0.46
N ALA A 42 4.31 8.21 1.72
CA ALA A 42 5.71 8.20 2.14
C ALA A 42 6.41 6.85 1.86
N LEU A 43 5.67 5.74 1.99
CA LEU A 43 6.20 4.40 1.69
C LEU A 43 6.35 4.18 0.18
N ILE A 44 5.39 4.65 -0.62
CA ILE A 44 5.43 4.59 -2.08
C ILE A 44 6.57 5.46 -2.62
N GLU A 45 6.74 6.68 -2.11
CA GLU A 45 7.85 7.59 -2.49
C GLU A 45 9.20 6.91 -2.25
N ARG A 46 9.39 6.31 -1.05
CA ARG A 46 10.61 5.55 -0.76
C ARG A 46 10.82 4.37 -1.71
N ILE A 47 9.76 3.62 -2.05
CA ILE A 47 9.86 2.52 -3.02
C ILE A 47 10.33 3.04 -4.39
N ILE A 48 9.84 4.20 -4.82
CA ILE A 48 10.22 4.82 -6.10
C ILE A 48 11.67 5.33 -6.06
N GLU A 49 12.09 5.95 -4.96
CA GLU A 49 13.48 6.39 -4.73
C GLU A 49 14.48 5.23 -4.78
N GLU A 50 14.08 4.05 -4.27
CA GLU A 50 14.85 2.80 -4.33
C GLU A 50 14.72 2.08 -5.71
N HIS A 51 14.27 2.78 -6.76
CA HIS A 51 14.02 2.27 -8.13
C HIS A 51 13.00 1.12 -8.21
N GLY A 52 12.17 0.96 -7.19
CA GLY A 52 11.03 0.06 -7.16
C GLY A 52 9.79 0.66 -7.80
N LYS A 53 8.69 -0.10 -7.73
CA LYS A 53 7.35 0.35 -8.12
C LYS A 53 6.28 -0.41 -7.34
N ILE A 54 5.06 0.11 -7.36
CA ILE A 54 3.87 -0.66 -7.03
C ILE A 54 3.48 -1.48 -8.27
N ASP A 55 3.50 -2.80 -8.14
CA ASP A 55 3.23 -3.74 -9.23
C ASP A 55 1.73 -3.99 -9.43
N LEU A 56 0.95 -3.89 -8.36
CA LEU A 56 -0.49 -4.11 -8.35
C LEU A 56 -1.13 -3.28 -7.25
N VAL A 57 -2.27 -2.68 -7.56
CA VAL A 57 -3.19 -2.10 -6.58
C VAL A 57 -4.45 -2.94 -6.60
N VAL A 58 -4.88 -3.42 -5.44
CA VAL A 58 -6.12 -4.17 -5.25
C VAL A 58 -7.06 -3.31 -4.43
N LEU A 59 -8.26 -3.06 -4.94
CA LEU A 59 -9.35 -2.46 -4.18
C LEU A 59 -10.36 -3.56 -3.87
N THR A 60 -10.57 -3.88 -2.61
CA THR A 60 -11.45 -4.97 -2.19
C THR A 60 -12.92 -4.61 -2.44
N HIS A 61 -13.30 -3.38 -2.11
CA HIS A 61 -14.60 -2.77 -2.37
C HIS A 61 -14.50 -1.23 -2.22
N VAL A 62 -15.59 -0.51 -2.46
CA VAL A 62 -15.58 0.96 -2.62
C VAL A 62 -16.07 1.73 -1.38
N ASP A 63 -16.09 1.10 -0.22
CA ASP A 63 -16.50 1.77 1.02
C ASP A 63 -15.42 2.78 1.46
N THR A 64 -15.84 3.77 2.24
CA THR A 64 -15.06 4.98 2.55
C THR A 64 -13.75 4.67 3.27
N ASP A 65 -13.74 3.65 4.11
CA ASP A 65 -12.63 3.12 4.87
C ASP A 65 -11.66 2.25 4.05
N HIS A 66 -11.90 2.11 2.74
CA HIS A 66 -11.03 1.38 1.81
C HIS A 66 -10.54 2.26 0.64
N ILE A 67 -11.41 3.08 0.06
CA ILE A 67 -11.09 3.81 -1.19
C ILE A 67 -10.52 5.21 -0.98
N ASN A 68 -10.85 5.91 0.11
CA ASN A 68 -10.62 7.36 0.20
C ASN A 68 -9.16 7.77 0.40
N GLY A 69 -8.28 6.84 0.75
CA GLY A 69 -6.84 7.07 0.83
C GLY A 69 -6.04 6.67 -0.41
N LEU A 70 -6.69 6.13 -1.44
CA LEU A 70 -6.11 5.95 -2.79
C LEU A 70 -6.20 7.25 -3.60
#